data_AF-A0A2D8RC14-F1
#
_entry.id   AF-A0A2D8RC14-F1
#
_cell.length_a   1.000
_cell.length_b   1.000
_cell.length_c   1.000
_cell.angle_alpha   90.00
_cell.angle_beta   90.00
_cell.angle_gamma   90.00
#
_symmetry.space_group_name_H-M   'P 1'
#
loop_
_entity.id
_entity.type
_entity.pdbx_description
1 polymer ?
#
loop_
_entity_poly.entity_id
_entity_poly.type
_entity_poly.pdbx_seq_one_letter_code
_entity_poly.pdbx_strand_id
1 'polypeptide(L)'
;MSVEDLRLLIGQGIGLEHLVPLALAVLADNPLARGKLYRGDLLTAVAGLPDAFWHDNPELNNLLIEVRTELEIMIETGTELMPALRARDWL
;
A
#
# COMPACT_ATOMS: atom_id res chain seq x y z
N MET A 1 -6.49 14.21 -7.80
CA MET A 1 -5.67 13.12 -8.37
C MET A 1 -6.22 11.81 -7.84
N SER A 2 -6.44 10.82 -8.70
CA SER A 2 -6.97 9.52 -8.30
C SER A 2 -5.86 8.56 -7.84
N VAL A 3 -6.23 7.48 -7.14
CA VAL A 3 -5.31 6.39 -6.78
C VAL A 3 -4.64 5.78 -8.02
N GLU A 4 -5.37 5.72 -9.13
CA GLU A 4 -4.83 5.25 -10.40
C GLU A 4 -3.78 6.20 -10.99
N ASP A 5 -4.00 7.51 -10.91
CA ASP A 5 -3.03 8.50 -11.39
C ASP A 5 -1.73 8.42 -10.57
N LEU A 6 -1.85 8.30 -9.25
CA LEU A 6 -0.71 8.09 -8.35
C LEU A 6 0.07 6.83 -8.74
N ARG A 7 -0.62 5.69 -8.85
CA ARG A 7 -0.02 4.40 -9.22
C ARG A 7 0.71 4.47 -10.56
N LEU A 8 0.10 5.10 -11.58
CA LEU A 8 0.68 5.24 -12.92
C LEU A 8 1.95 6.10 -12.90
N LEU A 9 1.87 7.29 -12.32
CA LEU A 9 2.98 8.24 -12.33
C LEU A 9 4.16 7.76 -11.47
N ILE A 10 3.88 7.20 -10.30
CA ILE A 10 4.91 6.59 -9.44
C ILE A 10 5.56 5.40 -10.13
N GLY A 11 4.77 4.52 -10.75
CA GLY A 11 5.30 3.38 -11.51
C GLY A 11 6.16 3.78 -12.72
N GLN A 12 6.05 5.02 -13.19
CA GLN A 12 6.88 5.61 -14.24
C GLN A 12 8.07 6.42 -13.69
N GLY A 13 8.21 6.56 -12.38
CA GLY A 13 9.26 7.37 -11.76
C GLY A 13 9.04 8.88 -11.84
N ILE A 14 7.82 9.34 -12.13
CA ILE A 14 7.52 10.76 -12.36
C ILE A 14 7.16 11.44 -11.04
N GLY A 15 7.84 12.53 -10.70
CA GLY A 15 7.47 13.40 -9.58
C GLY A 15 7.49 12.72 -8.21
N LEU A 16 8.35 11.71 -8.01
CA LEU A 16 8.35 10.85 -6.83
C LEU A 16 8.40 11.63 -5.50
N GLU A 17 9.22 12.68 -5.43
CA GLU A 17 9.36 13.56 -4.26
C GLU A 17 8.04 14.20 -3.80
N HIS A 18 7.08 14.38 -4.71
CA HIS A 18 5.77 14.97 -4.42
C HIS A 18 4.66 13.92 -4.37
N LEU A 19 4.74 12.87 -5.20
CA LEU A 19 3.66 11.89 -5.33
C LEU A 19 3.73 10.78 -4.29
N VAL A 20 4.93 10.37 -3.87
CA VAL A 20 5.08 9.31 -2.86
C VAL A 20 4.49 9.71 -1.50
N PRO A 21 4.68 10.93 -0.98
CA PRO A 21 3.99 11.37 0.24
C PRO A 21 2.46 11.28 0.15
N LEU A 22 1.89 11.64 -1.01
CA LEU A 22 0.44 11.58 -1.24
C LEU A 22 -0.06 10.13 -1.33
N ALA A 23 0.72 9.25 -1.97
CA ALA A 23 0.41 7.82 -2.00
C ALA A 23 0.48 7.18 -0.62
N LEU A 24 1.48 7.53 0.19
CA LEU A 24 1.62 7.04 1.57
C LEU A 24 0.45 7.50 2.45
N ALA A 25 -0.06 8.73 2.27
CA ALA A 25 -1.26 9.19 2.97
C ALA A 25 -2.50 8.36 2.62
N VAL A 26 -2.66 7.95 1.35
CA VAL A 26 -3.74 7.04 0.92
C VAL A 26 -3.55 5.63 1.51
N LEU A 27 -2.31 5.14 1.52
CA LEU A 27 -1.97 3.81 1.99
C LEU A 27 -2.05 3.67 3.52
N ALA A 28 -1.83 4.75 4.26
CA ALA A 28 -2.02 4.79 5.70
C ALA A 28 -3.51 4.61 6.09
N ASP A 29 -4.43 5.12 5.28
CA ASP A 29 -5.87 4.89 5.48
C ASP A 29 -6.30 3.50 4.99
N ASN A 30 -5.74 3.03 3.87
CA ASN A 30 -6.03 1.72 3.31
C ASN A 30 -4.80 1.10 2.60
N PRO A 31 -4.07 0.17 3.25
CA PRO A 31 -2.90 -0.48 2.65
C PRO A 31 -3.21 -1.25 1.34
N LEU A 32 -4.48 -1.66 1.17
CA LEU A 32 -4.98 -2.35 -0.02
C LEU A 32 -5.76 -1.43 -0.96
N ALA A 33 -5.50 -0.12 -0.90
CA ALA A 33 -6.06 0.87 -1.82
C ALA A 33 -5.90 0.40 -3.27
N ARG A 34 -6.99 0.57 -4.03
CA ARG A 34 -7.10 0.08 -5.39
C ARG A 34 -7.06 1.25 -6.37
N GLY A 35 -6.14 1.19 -7.32
CA GLY A 35 -6.23 1.87 -8.59
C GLY A 35 -7.23 1.14 -9.50
N LYS A 36 -6.82 0.82 -10.71
CA LYS A 36 -7.67 0.11 -11.67
C LYS A 36 -7.26 -1.34 -11.93
N LEU A 37 -6.13 -1.82 -11.39
CA LEU A 37 -5.66 -3.18 -11.65
C LEU A 37 -6.22 -4.16 -10.61
N TYR A 38 -5.70 -4.13 -9.39
CA TYR A 38 -6.06 -5.03 -8.29
C TYR A 38 -5.90 -4.32 -6.93
N ARG A 39 -6.42 -4.91 -5.84
CA ARG A 39 -6.30 -4.32 -4.50
C ARG A 39 -4.83 -4.34 -4.05
N GLY A 40 -4.30 -3.20 -3.64
CA GLY A 40 -2.88 -3.05 -3.28
C GLY A 40 -1.95 -2.78 -4.48
N ASP A 41 -2.49 -2.48 -5.66
CA ASP A 41 -1.69 -2.09 -6.82
C ASP A 41 -0.94 -0.76 -6.61
N LEU A 42 -1.50 0.18 -5.84
CA LEU A 42 -0.78 1.39 -5.41
C LEU A 42 0.41 1.03 -4.51
N LEU A 43 0.20 0.20 -3.49
CA LEU A 43 1.28 -0.25 -2.59
C LEU A 43 2.38 -0.97 -3.37
N THR A 44 2.01 -1.79 -4.36
CA THR A 44 2.97 -2.46 -5.24
C THR A 44 3.83 -1.44 -6.00
N ALA A 45 3.22 -0.40 -6.56
CA ALA A 45 3.95 0.63 -7.30
C ALA A 45 4.89 1.44 -6.38
N VAL A 46 4.46 1.76 -5.16
CA VAL A 46 5.27 2.46 -4.17
C VAL A 46 6.42 1.58 -3.69
N ALA A 47 6.13 0.39 -3.16
CA ALA A 47 7.15 -0.52 -2.62
C ALA A 47 8.15 -1.01 -3.69
N GLY A 48 7.79 -0.95 -4.98
CA GLY A 48 8.67 -1.28 -6.10
C GLY A 48 9.67 -0.19 -6.48
N LEU A 49 9.66 0.97 -5.82
CA LEU A 49 10.67 2.02 -6.06
C LEU A 49 12.09 1.55 -5.67
N PRO A 50 13.15 2.03 -6.35
CA PRO A 50 14.52 1.62 -6.04
C PRO A 50 14.95 1.97 -4.61
N ASP A 51 15.78 1.13 -3.99
CA ASP A 51 16.30 1.34 -2.62
C ASP A 51 16.94 2.72 -2.41
N ALA A 52 17.57 3.27 -3.44
CA ALA A 52 18.15 4.62 -3.39
C ALA A 52 17.11 5.70 -3.04
N PHE A 53 15.88 5.59 -3.53
CA PHE A 53 14.81 6.52 -3.19
C PHE A 53 14.51 6.49 -1.69
N TRP A 54 14.45 5.30 -1.10
CA TRP A 54 14.17 5.13 0.33
C TRP A 54 15.34 5.54 1.21
N HIS A 55 16.58 5.29 0.76
CA HIS A 55 17.78 5.75 1.44
C HIS A 55 17.85 7.29 1.49
N ASP A 56 17.50 7.95 0.39
CA ASP A 56 17.49 9.41 0.28
C ASP A 56 16.29 10.06 1.00
N ASN A 57 15.24 9.29 1.33
CA ASN A 57 14.02 9.77 1.97
C ASN A 57 13.63 8.90 3.20
N PRO A 58 14.44 8.89 4.27
CA PRO A 58 14.25 7.98 5.40
C PRO A 58 12.92 8.19 6.15
N GLU A 59 12.44 9.43 6.25
CA GLU A 59 11.11 9.77 6.78
C GLU A 59 9.97 9.13 5.98
N LEU A 60 10.04 9.10 4.65
CA LEU A 60 9.03 8.43 3.83
C LEU A 60 9.15 6.91 3.95
N ASN A 61 10.36 6.38 4.11
CA ASN A 61 10.57 4.97 4.38
C ASN A 61 9.95 4.55 5.72
N ASN A 62 10.01 5.39 6.76
CA ASN A 62 9.33 5.12 8.03
C ASN A 62 7.80 4.99 7.86
N LEU A 63 7.19 5.87 7.06
CA LEU A 63 5.76 5.76 6.74
C LEU A 63 5.43 4.49 5.95
N LEU A 64 6.31 4.06 5.04
CA LEU A 64 6.12 2.78 4.34
C LEU A 64 6.22 1.59 5.31
N ILE A 65 7.11 1.65 6.30
CA ILE A 65 7.21 0.64 7.36
C ILE A 65 5.93 0.60 8.18
N GLU A 66 5.33 1.75 8.54
CA GLU A 66 4.04 1.80 9.22
C GLU A 66 2.93 1.12 8.40
N VAL A 67 2.83 1.42 7.10
CA VAL A 67 1.89 0.76 6.19
C VAL A 67 2.12 -0.75 6.12
N ARG A 68 3.38 -1.19 6.09
CA ARG A 68 3.74 -2.62 6.13
C ARG A 68 3.24 -3.26 7.43
N THR A 69 3.49 -2.63 8.57
CA THR A 69 3.09 -3.15 9.88
C THR A 69 1.57 -3.30 9.98
N GLU A 70 0.80 -2.31 9.53
CA GLU A 70 -0.66 -2.42 9.47
C GLU A 70 -1.10 -3.58 8.57
N LEU A 71 -0.47 -3.76 7.41
CA LEU A 71 -0.78 -4.88 6.52
C LEU A 71 -0.47 -6.24 7.17
N GLU A 72 0.62 -6.36 7.93
CA GLU A 72 0.96 -7.58 8.69
C GLU A 72 -0.12 -7.90 9.72
N ILE A 73 -0.56 -6.90 10.50
CA ILE A 73 -1.64 -7.04 11.49
C ILE A 73 -2.95 -7.47 10.82
N MET A 74 -3.29 -6.90 9.65
CA MET A 74 -4.49 -7.29 8.90
C MET A 74 -4.44 -8.74 8.44
N ILE A 75 -3.26 -9.22 8.00
CA ILE A 75 -3.07 -10.61 7.57
C ILE A 75 -3.19 -11.56 8.76
N GLU A 76 -2.56 -11.24 9.89
CA GLU A 76 -2.64 -12.01 11.13
C GLU A 76 -4.10 -12.11 11.60
N THR A 77 -4.75 -10.96 11.77
CA THR A 77 -6.17 -10.88 12.16
C THR A 77 -7.06 -11.64 11.18
N GLY A 78 -6.85 -11.45 9.88
CA GLY A 78 -7.60 -12.16 8.84
C GLY A 78 -7.43 -13.67 8.93
N THR A 79 -6.22 -14.13 9.22
CA THR A 79 -5.90 -15.56 9.40
C THR A 79 -6.61 -16.13 10.62
N GLU A 80 -6.60 -15.42 11.74
CA GLU A 80 -7.28 -15.82 12.97
C GLU A 80 -8.80 -15.88 12.81
N LEU A 81 -9.39 -14.92 12.09
CA LEU A 81 -10.84 -14.85 11.88
C LEU A 81 -11.33 -15.82 10.80
N MET A 82 -10.47 -16.25 9.87
CA MET A 82 -10.86 -17.02 8.69
C MET A 82 -11.66 -18.30 9.01
N PRO A 83 -11.30 -19.13 10.01
CA PRO A 83 -12.08 -20.32 10.37
C PRO A 83 -13.51 -19.96 10.80
N ALA A 84 -13.67 -18.92 11.61
CA ALA A 84 -14.99 -18.48 12.09
C ALA A 84 -15.85 -17.89 10.96
N LEU A 85 -15.23 -17.20 10.00
CA LEU A 85 -15.92 -16.66 8.82
C LEU A 85 -16.36 -17.77 7.86
N ARG A 86 -15.50 -18.76 7.59
CA ARG A 86 -15.83 -19.93 6.74
C ARG A 86 -16.90 -20.84 7.35
N ALA A 87 -16.99 -20.91 8.68
CA ALA A 87 -18.05 -21.66 9.34
C ALA A 87 -19.48 -21.10 9.07
N ARG A 88 -19.58 -19.93 8.41
CA ARG A 88 -20.84 -19.29 8.01
C ARG A 88 -21.25 -19.61 6.56
N ASP A 89 -20.71 -20.67 5.95
CA ASP A 89 -21.03 -21.14 4.58
C ASP A 89 -22.47 -21.69 4.42
N TRP A 90 -23.49 -20.89 4.79
CA TRP A 90 -24.89 -21.14 4.46
C TRP A 90 -25.39 -20.03 3.53
N LEU A 91 -25.68 -20.41 2.28
CA LEU A 91 -26.66 -19.76 1.42
C LEU A 91 -27.97 -20.56 1.48
#